data_AF-A0A1G1EXJ3-F1
#
_entry.id   AF-A0A1G1EXJ3-F1
#
_cell.length_a   1.000
_cell.length_b   1.000
_cell.length_c   1.000
_cell.angle_alpha   90.00
_cell.angle_beta   90.00
_cell.angle_gamma   90.00
#
_symmetry.space_group_name_H-M   'P 1'
#
loop_
_entity.id
_entity.type
_entity.pdbx_description
1 polymer ?
#
loop_
_entity_poly.entity_id
_entity_poly.type
_entity_poly.pdbx_seq_one_letter_code
_entity_poly.pdbx_strand_id
1 'polypeptide(L)'
;MKTDRKAARFIRRLETEFTAENKSYRGISSDLSLSGLFIRTAHAFVPGSMLDITLHLPDGQASILKGKVMRAFKTHMVALKNGMGVFLVEKDSHYINFMKTHYPDIDEEPTSGKSSFQTATTNTKPEPEPEKKPDPQPADFLVLACSKCGTKNKVNRSKISLGPKCGKCGSPLVISLS
;
A
#
# COMPACT_ATOMS: atom_id res chain seq x y z
N MET A 1 18.12 31.46 -0.84
CA MET A 1 16.99 31.06 -1.72
C MET A 1 16.54 29.66 -1.34
N LYS A 2 15.32 29.52 -0.82
CA LYS A 2 14.69 28.23 -0.52
C LYS A 2 14.17 27.67 -1.83
N THR A 3 14.69 26.53 -2.28
CA THR A 3 14.13 25.80 -3.41
C THR A 3 12.87 25.10 -2.94
N ASP A 4 11.72 25.71 -3.22
CA ASP A 4 10.43 25.08 -3.01
C ASP A 4 10.30 23.83 -3.88
N ARG A 5 9.83 22.75 -3.24
CA ARG A 5 9.87 21.39 -3.76
C ARG A 5 8.74 21.17 -4.77
N LYS A 6 9.03 20.50 -5.89
CA LYS A 6 8.19 20.35 -7.10
C LYS A 6 6.97 19.42 -7.03
N ALA A 7 6.46 19.03 -5.86
CA ALA A 7 5.27 18.18 -5.79
C ALA A 7 4.28 18.65 -4.70
N ALA A 8 3.13 19.17 -5.14
CA ALA A 8 2.02 19.52 -4.26
C ALA A 8 1.41 18.24 -3.68
N ARG A 9 1.46 18.09 -2.36
CA ARG A 9 0.79 16.97 -1.68
C ARG A 9 -0.72 17.20 -1.69
N PHE A 10 -1.50 16.18 -2.03
CA PHE A 10 -2.94 16.18 -1.75
C PHE A 10 -3.14 15.94 -0.25
N ILE A 11 -3.12 17.02 0.54
CA ILE A 11 -3.38 17.01 1.99
C ILE A 11 -4.89 17.11 2.22
N ARG A 12 -5.69 16.22 1.62
CA ARG A 12 -7.09 16.04 2.07
C ARG A 12 -7.22 14.67 2.70
N ARG A 13 -7.60 14.70 3.96
CA ARG A 13 -8.03 13.55 4.74
C ARG A 13 -9.23 12.96 4.02
N LEU A 14 -9.05 11.83 3.33
CA LEU A 14 -10.16 11.11 2.72
C LEU A 14 -10.83 10.27 3.80
N GLU A 15 -12.15 10.37 3.85
CA GLU A 15 -12.92 9.50 4.69
C GLU A 15 -12.82 8.06 4.16
N THR A 16 -12.60 7.13 5.08
CA THR A 16 -12.41 5.72 4.76
C THR A 16 -13.28 4.90 5.68
N GLU A 17 -14.20 4.14 5.10
CA GLU A 17 -14.92 3.10 5.80
C GLU A 17 -14.22 1.77 5.52
N PHE A 18 -14.22 0.89 6.51
CA PHE A 18 -13.66 -0.45 6.33
C PHE A 18 -14.42 -1.46 7.18
N THR A 19 -14.60 -2.66 6.63
CA THR A 19 -15.28 -3.76 7.28
C THR A 19 -14.29 -4.89 7.54
N ALA A 20 -14.29 -5.38 8.77
CA ALA A 20 -13.59 -6.60 9.16
C ALA A 20 -14.42 -7.34 10.20
N GLU A 21 -14.40 -8.68 10.15
CA GLU A 21 -15.14 -9.54 11.09
C GLU A 21 -16.63 -9.14 11.20
N ASN A 22 -17.26 -8.83 10.06
CA ASN A 22 -18.65 -8.37 9.94
C ASN A 22 -18.98 -7.06 10.69
N LYS A 23 -17.97 -6.28 11.08
CA LYS A 23 -18.13 -4.97 11.71
C LYS A 23 -17.54 -3.89 10.83
N SER A 24 -18.28 -2.79 10.70
CA SER A 24 -17.84 -1.61 9.96
C SER A 24 -17.23 -0.57 10.88
N TYR A 25 -16.17 0.06 10.41
CA TYR A 25 -15.39 1.05 11.13
C TYR A 25 -15.10 2.24 10.23
N ARG A 26 -14.89 3.41 10.84
CA ARG A 26 -14.50 4.63 10.15
C ARG A 26 -13.06 5.00 10.49
N GLY A 27 -12.40 5.62 9.52
CA GLY A 27 -11.04 6.07 9.60
C GLY A 27 -10.75 7.18 8.60
N ILE A 28 -9.50 7.63 8.61
CA ILE A 28 -9.03 8.69 7.73
C ILE A 28 -7.79 8.21 7.00
N SER A 29 -7.83 8.24 5.66
CA SER A 29 -6.64 8.03 4.83
C SER A 29 -6.05 9.37 4.37
N SER A 30 -4.74 9.50 4.51
CA SER A 30 -4.00 10.71 4.08
C SER A 30 -2.70 10.38 3.34
N ASP A 31 -2.45 9.09 3.12
CA ASP A 31 -1.23 8.56 2.50
C ASP A 31 -1.68 7.40 1.61
N LEU A 32 -1.89 7.70 0.34
CA LEU A 32 -2.44 6.82 -0.69
C LEU A 32 -1.36 6.56 -1.74
N SER A 33 -1.24 5.30 -2.16
CA SER A 33 -0.37 4.85 -3.25
C SER A 33 -1.08 3.76 -4.04
N LEU A 34 -0.63 3.48 -5.27
CA LEU A 34 -1.23 2.41 -6.07
C LEU A 34 -1.20 1.05 -5.35
N SER A 35 -0.17 0.82 -4.54
CA SER A 35 0.03 -0.43 -3.81
C SER A 35 -0.74 -0.53 -2.50
N GLY A 36 -1.13 0.59 -1.89
CA GLY A 36 -1.47 0.59 -0.48
C GLY A 36 -1.85 1.95 0.06
N LEU A 37 -2.42 1.95 1.26
CA LEU A 37 -2.83 3.16 1.96
C LEU A 37 -2.61 3.04 3.48
N PHE A 38 -2.56 4.17 4.17
CA PHE A 38 -2.55 4.22 5.63
C PHE A 38 -3.88 4.72 6.18
N ILE A 39 -4.59 3.89 6.95
CA ILE A 39 -5.82 4.26 7.64
C ILE A 39 -5.48 4.67 9.07
N ARG A 40 -5.73 5.93 9.40
CA ARG A 40 -5.76 6.39 10.79
C ARG A 40 -7.09 5.98 11.42
N THR A 41 -7.01 5.23 12.50
CA THR A 41 -8.19 4.75 13.24
C THR A 41 -7.77 4.34 14.65
N ALA A 42 -8.73 4.35 15.58
CA ALA A 42 -8.57 3.74 16.89
C ALA A 42 -8.62 2.20 16.82
N HIS A 43 -9.28 1.65 15.79
CA HIS A 43 -9.53 0.22 15.63
C HIS A 43 -8.58 -0.41 14.61
N ALA A 44 -7.28 -0.43 14.94
CA ALA A 44 -6.28 -1.07 14.10
C ALA A 44 -6.33 -2.60 14.23
N PHE A 45 -6.45 -3.28 13.10
CA PHE A 45 -6.38 -4.75 13.00
C PHE A 45 -4.94 -5.24 12.95
N VAL A 46 -4.73 -6.53 13.25
CA VAL A 46 -3.41 -7.14 13.25
C VAL A 46 -2.89 -7.37 11.81
N PRO A 47 -1.56 -7.41 11.59
CA PRO A 47 -1.01 -7.80 10.31
C PRO A 47 -1.57 -9.15 9.85
N GLY A 48 -1.98 -9.24 8.59
CA GLY A 48 -2.61 -10.42 8.01
C GLY A 48 -4.12 -10.29 7.79
N SER A 49 -4.82 -9.44 8.56
CA SER A 49 -6.26 -9.25 8.44
C SER A 49 -6.66 -8.70 7.07
N MET A 50 -7.74 -9.24 6.50
CA MET A 50 -8.35 -8.75 5.27
C MET A 50 -9.45 -7.74 5.60
N LEU A 51 -9.49 -6.66 4.83
CA LEU A 51 -10.44 -5.56 4.97
C LEU A 51 -11.13 -5.32 3.62
N ASP A 52 -12.44 -5.16 3.66
CA ASP A 52 -13.21 -4.51 2.59
C ASP A 52 -13.24 -3.02 2.90
N ILE A 53 -12.84 -2.18 1.96
CA ILE A 53 -12.57 -0.75 2.19
C ILE A 53 -13.37 0.07 1.19
N THR A 54 -14.08 1.08 1.70
CA THR A 54 -14.74 2.11 0.91
C THR A 54 -14.01 3.43 1.13
N LEU A 55 -13.42 3.97 0.06
CA LEU A 55 -12.70 5.24 0.08
C LEU A 55 -13.53 6.32 -0.60
N HIS A 56 -13.93 7.35 0.15
CA HIS A 56 -14.68 8.47 -0.42
C HIS A 56 -13.72 9.44 -1.11
N LEU A 57 -13.90 9.57 -2.43
CA LEU A 57 -13.07 10.39 -3.30
C LEU A 57 -13.57 11.85 -3.32
N PRO A 58 -12.71 12.82 -3.69
CA PRO A 58 -13.04 14.24 -3.66
C PRO A 58 -14.09 14.69 -4.68
N ASP A 59 -14.32 13.88 -5.71
CA ASP A 59 -15.34 14.08 -6.75
C ASP A 59 -16.73 13.62 -6.29
N GLY A 60 -16.85 13.15 -5.05
CA GLY A 60 -18.09 12.61 -4.48
C GLY A 60 -18.30 11.13 -4.77
N GLN A 61 -17.42 10.48 -5.53
CA GLN A 61 -17.50 9.04 -5.79
C GLN A 61 -16.96 8.22 -4.61
N ALA A 62 -17.37 6.96 -4.54
CA ALA A 62 -16.83 6.00 -3.59
C ALA A 62 -16.04 4.94 -4.36
N SER A 63 -14.80 4.72 -3.94
CA SER A 63 -13.96 3.66 -4.45
C SER A 63 -14.04 2.43 -3.55
N ILE A 64 -14.27 1.26 -4.16
CA ILE A 64 -14.35 -0.02 -3.46
C ILE A 64 -13.02 -0.76 -3.63
N LEU A 65 -12.40 -1.09 -2.50
CA LEU A 65 -11.07 -1.65 -2.41
C LEU A 65 -11.07 -2.88 -1.50
N LYS A 66 -10.16 -3.83 -1.76
CA LYS A 66 -9.83 -4.86 -0.77
C LYS A 66 -8.38 -4.77 -0.38
N GLY A 67 -8.09 -4.92 0.90
CA GLY A 67 -6.74 -4.79 1.39
C GLY A 67 -6.38 -5.74 2.51
N LYS A 68 -5.09 -6.06 2.60
CA LYS A 68 -4.49 -6.84 3.68
C LYS A 68 -3.71 -5.91 4.60
N VAL A 69 -3.93 -6.01 5.90
CA VAL A 69 -3.16 -5.24 6.88
C VAL A 69 -1.72 -5.74 6.88
N MET A 70 -0.78 -4.84 6.63
CA MET A 70 0.65 -5.14 6.63
C MET A 70 1.32 -4.79 7.95
N ARG A 71 0.83 -3.74 8.62
CA ARG A 71 1.39 -3.23 9.87
C ARG A 71 0.32 -2.49 10.67
N ALA A 72 0.29 -2.70 11.96
CA ALA A 72 -0.57 -1.97 12.90
C ALA A 72 0.29 -1.10 13.81
N PHE A 73 -0.11 0.16 13.99
CA PHE A 73 0.49 1.04 15.00
C PHE A 73 -0.52 1.21 16.10
N LYS A 74 -0.32 0.49 17.20
CA LYS A 74 -1.00 0.69 18.47
C LYS A 74 0.01 1.26 19.45
N THR A 75 -0.06 2.57 19.71
CA THR A 75 0.80 3.19 20.72
C THR A 75 -0.05 3.48 21.96
N HIS A 76 0.43 3.11 23.15
CA HIS A 76 -0.25 3.38 24.42
C HIS A 76 -0.37 4.89 24.76
N MET A 77 0.31 5.74 23.99
CA MET A 77 0.23 7.19 24.09
C MET A 77 -0.79 7.73 23.08
N VAL A 78 -1.88 8.32 23.57
CA VAL A 78 -3.00 8.90 22.80
C VAL A 78 -2.56 9.93 21.75
N ALA A 79 -1.37 10.52 21.92
CA ALA A 79 -0.80 11.54 21.04
C ALA A 79 -0.04 10.99 19.81
N LEU A 80 0.26 9.69 19.73
CA LEU A 80 1.00 9.07 18.62
C LEU A 80 0.05 8.37 17.65
N LYS A 81 0.33 8.49 16.35
CA LYS A 81 -0.56 8.10 15.24
C LYS A 81 -1.03 6.64 15.38
N ASN A 82 -2.24 6.43 15.88
CA ASN A 82 -2.91 5.13 15.83
C ASN A 82 -3.46 4.88 14.42
N GLY A 83 -3.29 3.67 13.92
CA GLY A 83 -3.76 3.28 12.61
C GLY A 83 -3.09 2.03 12.07
N MET A 84 -3.30 1.77 10.80
CA MET A 84 -2.75 0.60 10.12
C MET A 84 -2.36 0.91 8.68
N GLY A 85 -1.26 0.31 8.25
CA GLY A 85 -0.87 0.27 6.86
C GLY A 85 -1.51 -0.93 6.18
N VAL A 86 -2.18 -0.67 5.07
CA VAL A 86 -2.94 -1.66 4.30
C VAL A 86 -2.33 -1.76 2.91
N PHE A 87 -2.06 -2.98 2.46
CA PHE A 87 -1.72 -3.30 1.09
C PHE A 87 -3.00 -3.61 0.31
N LEU A 88 -3.20 -2.97 -0.84
CA LEU A 88 -4.40 -3.14 -1.65
C LEU A 88 -4.27 -4.37 -2.55
N VAL A 89 -5.08 -5.38 -2.28
CA VAL A 89 -5.19 -6.63 -3.05
C VAL A 89 -6.07 -6.41 -4.29
N GLU A 90 -7.21 -5.75 -4.12
CA GLU A 90 -8.14 -5.41 -5.22
C GLU A 90 -8.37 -3.89 -5.25
N LYS A 91 -8.49 -3.35 -6.46
CA LYS A 91 -8.69 -1.92 -6.74
C LYS A 91 -9.72 -1.76 -7.84
N ASP A 92 -10.62 -0.80 -7.69
CA ASP A 92 -11.57 -0.44 -8.73
C ASP A 92 -11.00 0.63 -9.69
N SER A 93 -11.73 0.87 -10.78
CA SER A 93 -11.35 1.87 -11.79
C SER A 93 -11.34 3.29 -11.22
N HIS A 94 -12.23 3.61 -10.28
CA HIS A 94 -12.28 4.93 -9.64
C HIS A 94 -10.97 5.22 -8.89
N TYR A 95 -10.46 4.25 -8.13
CA TYR A 95 -9.18 4.39 -7.45
C TYR A 95 -8.03 4.59 -8.44
N ILE A 96 -7.96 3.73 -9.46
CA ILE A 96 -6.87 3.75 -10.43
C ILE A 96 -6.86 5.09 -11.17
N ASN A 97 -8.01 5.56 -11.61
CA ASN A 97 -8.16 6.84 -12.30
C ASN A 97 -7.78 8.00 -11.38
N PHE A 98 -8.25 8.00 -10.13
CA PHE A 98 -7.87 9.00 -9.14
C PHE A 98 -6.34 9.04 -8.94
N MET A 99 -5.70 7.88 -8.82
CA MET A 99 -4.25 7.79 -8.66
C MET A 99 -3.50 8.29 -9.90
N LYS A 100 -3.94 7.94 -11.11
CA LYS A 100 -3.34 8.40 -12.38
C LYS A 100 -3.43 9.92 -12.55
N THR A 101 -4.58 10.51 -12.25
CA THR A 101 -4.78 11.96 -12.36
C THR A 101 -3.89 12.74 -11.40
N HIS A 102 -3.66 12.22 -10.19
CA HIS A 102 -2.87 12.91 -9.16
C HIS A 102 -1.38 12.54 -9.15
N TYR A 103 -1.00 11.40 -9.74
CA TYR A 103 0.37 10.89 -9.79
C TYR A 103 0.65 10.24 -11.16
N PRO A 104 0.80 11.05 -12.22
CA PRO A 104 0.98 10.55 -13.59
C PRO A 104 2.31 9.79 -13.79
N ASP A 105 3.28 9.96 -12.89
CA ASP A 105 4.60 9.31 -12.95
C ASP A 105 4.65 7.93 -12.26
N ILE A 106 3.51 7.37 -11.84
CA ILE A 106 3.48 5.98 -11.34
C ILE A 106 3.54 5.05 -12.55
N ASP A 107 4.74 4.55 -12.87
CA ASP A 107 4.93 3.49 -13.86
C ASP A 107 4.02 2.30 -13.51
N GLU A 108 3.14 1.94 -14.44
CA GLU A 108 2.24 0.80 -14.31
C GLU A 108 3.06 -0.49 -14.22
N GLU A 109 3.19 -1.06 -13.01
CA GLU A 109 3.46 -2.49 -12.90
C GLU A 109 2.24 -3.24 -13.43
N PRO A 110 2.41 -4.15 -14.41
CA PRO A 110 1.29 -4.74 -15.14
C PRO A 110 0.45 -5.60 -14.20
N THR A 111 -0.75 -5.12 -13.86
CA THR A 111 -1.81 -5.98 -13.33
C THR A 111 -2.27 -6.89 -14.45
N SER A 112 -1.70 -8.09 -14.51
CA SER A 112 -2.22 -9.17 -15.32
C SER A 112 -3.63 -9.55 -14.84
N GLY A 113 -4.64 -9.05 -15.55
CA GLY A 113 -5.90 -9.71 -15.81
C GLY A 113 -6.87 -9.92 -14.63
N LYS A 114 -7.94 -9.11 -14.58
CA LYS A 114 -9.23 -9.43 -15.22
C LYS A 114 -10.25 -8.33 -14.84
N SER A 115 -10.50 -7.44 -15.79
CA SER A 115 -11.70 -6.61 -15.85
C SER A 115 -12.76 -7.40 -16.62
N SER A 116 -13.91 -7.62 -15.99
CA SER A 116 -15.22 -7.53 -16.64
C SER A 116 -16.32 -7.83 -15.63
N PHE A 117 -17.00 -6.79 -15.17
CA PHE A 117 -18.40 -6.94 -14.78
C PHE A 117 -19.21 -7.22 -16.05
N GLN A 118 -19.85 -8.38 -16.14
CA GLN A 118 -21.06 -8.56 -16.94
C GLN A 118 -22.14 -9.09 -16.01
N THR A 119 -23.24 -8.35 -15.95
CA THR A 119 -24.48 -8.69 -15.27
C THR A 119 -25.06 -10.03 -15.76
N ALA A 120 -25.30 -10.90 -14.78
CA ALA A 120 -26.23 -12.03 -14.72
C ALA A 120 -26.85 -12.61 -16.01
N THR A 121 -26.55 -13.87 -16.29
CA THR A 121 -27.55 -14.90 -16.68
C THR A 121 -27.06 -16.32 -16.32
N THR A 122 -27.85 -16.98 -15.47
CA THR A 122 -28.18 -18.42 -15.41
C THR A 122 -27.09 -19.52 -15.34
N ASN A 123 -27.08 -20.21 -14.20
CA ASN A 123 -26.95 -21.66 -13.96
C ASN A 123 -25.84 -22.48 -14.67
N THR A 124 -24.95 -23.10 -13.88
CA THR A 124 -24.78 -24.58 -13.70
C THR A 124 -23.36 -24.93 -13.22
N LYS A 125 -23.27 -25.60 -12.05
CA LYS A 125 -22.13 -26.34 -11.45
C LYS A 125 -21.72 -27.52 -12.38
N PRO A 126 -20.46 -28.05 -12.46
CA PRO A 126 -19.48 -28.26 -11.38
C PRO A 126 -18.00 -27.91 -11.65
N GLU A 127 -17.33 -27.69 -10.52
CA GLU A 127 -15.92 -27.89 -10.15
C GLU A 127 -15.11 -28.87 -11.04
N PRO A 128 -13.87 -28.49 -11.39
CA PRO A 128 -12.75 -29.37 -11.07
C PRO A 128 -11.58 -28.66 -10.36
N GLU A 129 -10.82 -29.50 -9.66
CA GLU A 129 -9.73 -29.33 -8.69
C GLU A 129 -8.71 -28.17 -8.84
N PRO A 130 -8.09 -27.74 -7.73
CA PRO A 130 -7.14 -26.63 -7.70
C PRO A 130 -5.72 -27.06 -8.04
N GLU A 131 -5.20 -26.64 -9.20
CA GLU A 131 -3.76 -26.68 -9.47
C GLU A 131 -3.03 -25.55 -8.69
N LYS A 132 -2.15 -25.98 -7.79
CA LYS A 132 -1.30 -25.16 -6.93
C LYS A 132 -0.40 -24.22 -7.75
N LYS A 133 -0.53 -22.91 -7.52
CA LYS A 133 0.50 -21.93 -7.91
C LYS A 133 1.55 -21.84 -6.79
N PRO A 134 2.87 -21.87 -7.11
CA PRO A 134 3.92 -21.90 -6.10
C PRO A 134 4.02 -20.58 -5.33
N ASP A 135 4.26 -20.70 -4.02
CA ASP A 135 4.36 -19.61 -3.05
C ASP A 135 5.42 -18.55 -3.45
N PRO A 136 5.15 -17.24 -3.30
CA PRO A 136 6.19 -16.22 -3.39
C PRO A 136 7.14 -16.39 -2.19
N GLN A 137 8.38 -16.76 -2.49
CA GLN A 137 9.48 -16.93 -1.53
C GLN A 137 9.64 -15.68 -0.63
N PRO A 138 10.01 -15.84 0.66
CA PRO A 138 10.12 -14.74 1.60
C PRO A 138 11.18 -13.74 1.14
N ALA A 139 10.77 -12.49 0.92
CA ALA A 139 11.67 -11.42 0.52
C ALA A 139 12.74 -11.17 1.60
N ASP A 140 13.99 -11.46 1.25
CA ASP A 140 15.14 -11.36 2.13
C ASP A 140 15.69 -9.92 2.13
N PHE A 141 15.70 -9.27 3.30
CA PHE A 141 16.08 -7.86 3.44
C PHE A 141 17.39 -7.74 4.22
N LEU A 142 18.33 -6.95 3.68
CA LEU A 142 19.61 -6.61 4.31
C LEU A 142 19.58 -5.20 4.88
N VAL A 143 20.11 -5.00 6.09
CA VAL A 143 20.24 -3.66 6.68
C VAL A 143 21.67 -3.14 6.45
N LEU A 144 21.81 -2.06 5.70
CA LEU A 144 23.08 -1.42 5.36
C LEU A 144 23.23 -0.07 6.06
N ALA A 145 24.30 0.10 6.83
CA ALA A 145 24.65 1.39 7.41
C ALA A 145 25.32 2.28 6.35
N CYS A 146 24.88 3.52 6.24
CA CYS A 146 25.49 4.49 5.34
C CYS A 146 26.85 4.95 5.89
N SER A 147 27.92 4.78 5.11
CA SER A 147 29.27 5.25 5.45
C SER A 147 29.38 6.76 5.67
N LYS A 148 28.50 7.56 5.05
CA LYS A 148 28.51 9.03 5.17
C LYS A 148 27.75 9.56 6.39
N CYS A 149 26.61 8.97 6.74
CA CYS A 149 25.71 9.55 7.75
C CYS A 149 25.26 8.58 8.84
N GLY A 150 25.75 7.33 8.82
CA GLY A 150 25.44 6.31 9.82
C GLY A 150 24.02 5.74 9.78
N THR A 151 23.15 6.22 8.89
CA THR A 151 21.75 5.76 8.82
C THR A 151 21.71 4.31 8.38
N LYS A 152 20.95 3.48 9.11
CA LYS A 152 20.65 2.09 8.73
C LYS A 152 19.52 2.06 7.70
N ASN A 153 19.79 1.53 6.52
CA ASN A 153 18.84 1.45 5.40
C ASN A 153 18.50 -0.01 5.18
N LYS A 154 17.21 -0.34 5.19
CA LYS A 154 16.71 -1.68 4.88
C LYS A 154 16.57 -1.80 3.37
N VAL A 155 17.40 -2.63 2.75
CA VAL A 155 17.47 -2.84 1.30
C VAL A 155 17.06 -4.28 1.00
N ASN A 156 16.24 -4.48 -0.02
CA ASN A 156 15.90 -5.82 -0.48
C ASN A 156 17.14 -6.44 -1.16
N ARG A 157 17.52 -7.68 -0.81
CA ARG A 157 18.72 -8.33 -1.38
C ARG A 157 18.66 -8.41 -2.91
N SER A 158 17.49 -8.60 -3.49
CA SER A 158 17.29 -8.63 -4.95
C SER A 158 17.49 -7.27 -5.63
N LYS A 159 17.48 -6.16 -4.88
CA LYS A 159 17.63 -4.78 -5.40
C LYS A 159 18.97 -4.15 -5.03
N ILE A 160 19.89 -4.92 -4.47
CA ILE A 160 21.24 -4.49 -4.11
C ILE A 160 22.07 -4.10 -5.33
N SER A 161 21.97 -4.89 -6.41
CA SER A 161 22.70 -4.67 -7.67
C SER A 161 22.32 -3.35 -8.37
N LEU A 162 21.21 -2.72 -7.98
CA LEU A 162 20.70 -1.47 -8.56
C LEU A 162 21.34 -0.21 -7.95
N GLY A 163 22.34 -0.35 -7.08
CA GLY A 163 23.05 0.79 -6.49
C GLY A 163 22.16 1.62 -5.54
N PRO A 164 21.64 1.03 -4.45
CA PRO A 164 20.73 1.69 -3.52
C PRO A 164 21.37 2.93 -2.87
N LYS A 165 20.60 4.00 -2.70
CA LYS A 165 21.03 5.25 -2.06
C LYS A 165 20.52 5.34 -0.64
N CYS A 166 21.27 6.05 0.21
CA CYS A 166 20.87 6.31 1.57
C CYS A 166 19.64 7.23 1.61
N GLY A 167 18.58 6.79 2.30
CA GLY A 167 17.33 7.57 2.43
C GLY A 167 17.46 8.88 3.21
N LYS A 168 18.59 9.11 3.91
CA LYS A 168 18.85 10.33 4.67
C LYS A 168 19.73 11.34 3.91
N CYS A 169 20.84 10.90 3.34
CA CYS A 169 21.83 11.80 2.71
C CYS A 169 22.00 11.61 1.21
N GLY A 170 21.32 10.63 0.60
CA GLY A 170 21.38 10.35 -0.84
C GLY A 170 22.67 9.66 -1.32
N SER A 171 23.67 9.45 -0.45
CA SER A 171 24.91 8.78 -0.83
C SER A 171 24.69 7.31 -1.16
N PRO A 172 25.41 6.75 -2.16
CA PRO A 172 25.32 5.34 -2.50
C PRO A 172 25.69 4.46 -1.30
N LEU A 173 24.94 3.39 -1.11
CA LEU A 173 25.22 2.38 -0.10
C LEU A 173 26.16 1.35 -0.74
N VAL A 174 27.44 1.44 -0.38
CA VAL A 174 28.44 0.44 -0.73
C VAL A 174 28.28 -0.78 0.17
N ILE A 175 28.25 -1.95 -0.43
CA ILE A 175 28.19 -3.23 0.28
C ILE A 175 29.60 -3.80 0.27
N SER A 176 30.21 -3.87 1.44
CA SER A 176 31.43 -4.65 1.62
C SER A 176 31.00 -6.11 1.82
N LEU A 177 30.95 -6.87 0.72
CA LEU A 177 30.96 -8.33 0.83
C LEU A 177 32.39 -8.72 1.23
N SER A 178 32.57 -9.10 2.49
CA SER A 178 33.79 -9.71 3.02
C SER A 178 33.61 -11.21 3.10
#